data_AF-A0A6Y5B4E3-F1
#
_entry.id   AF-A0A6Y5B4E3-F1
#
_cell.length_a   1.000
_cell.length_b   1.000
_cell.length_c   1.000
_cell.angle_alpha   90.00
_cell.angle_beta   90.00
_cell.angle_gamma   90.00
#
_symmetry.space_group_name_H-M   'P 1'
#
loop_
_entity.id
_entity.type
_entity.pdbx_description
1 polymer ?
#
loop_
_entity_poly.entity_id
_entity_poly.type
_entity_poly.pdbx_seq_one_letter_code
_entity_poly.pdbx_strand_id
1 'polypeptide(L)'
;GNFRNLFMYSPNGKKDGIQIIPLSEVAAKDEFLNIKNVSRDDMLAAHRVPPQLMGIIPMNTGGFGDVEKAARVFVRNELTPLQGRITEVNEWLGDEVIRFNPYLTDED
;
A
#
# COMPACT_ATOMS: atom_id res chain seq x y z
N GLY A 1 -22.40 12.19 4.42
CA GLY A 1 -23.41 12.93 5.21
C GLY A 1 -24.27 11.94 5.94
N ASN A 2 -24.46 12.14 7.25
CA ASN A 2 -25.32 11.30 8.09
C ASN A 2 -26.75 11.84 7.93
N PHE A 3 -27.55 11.27 7.03
CA PHE A 3 -28.84 11.84 6.67
C PHE A 3 -29.88 11.54 7.76
N ARG A 4 -30.09 12.51 8.66
CA ARG A 4 -31.31 12.66 9.43
C ARG A 4 -32.25 13.56 8.64
N ASN A 5 -33.21 12.98 7.94
CA ASN A 5 -34.52 13.60 7.71
C ASN A 5 -35.51 12.48 7.36
N LEU A 6 -36.16 11.95 8.39
CA LEU A 6 -37.27 11.03 8.27
C LEU A 6 -38.52 11.78 8.76
N PHE A 7 -39.46 12.07 7.85
CA PHE A 7 -40.77 12.60 8.22
C PHE A 7 -41.79 11.46 8.16
N MET A 8 -42.45 11.17 9.29
CA MET A 8 -43.36 10.04 9.44
C MET A 8 -44.66 10.50 10.08
N TYR A 9 -45.79 10.15 9.47
CA TYR A 9 -47.14 10.43 9.98
C TYR A 9 -47.94 9.13 10.12
N SER A 10 -48.44 8.85 11.33
CA SER A 10 -49.27 7.67 11.62
C SER A 10 -50.54 8.09 12.37
N PRO A 11 -51.69 8.23 11.69
CA PRO A 11 -52.94 8.55 12.36
C PRO A 11 -53.45 7.29 13.10
N ASN A 12 -53.67 7.40 14.41
CA ASN A 12 -54.04 6.32 15.35
C ASN A 12 -52.98 5.21 15.61
N GLY A 13 -51.69 5.46 15.35
CA GLY A 13 -50.63 4.46 15.61
C GLY A 13 -50.41 4.16 17.10
N LYS A 14 -50.42 2.86 17.47
CA LYS A 14 -49.97 2.41 18.81
C LYS A 14 -48.46 2.61 18.97
N LYS A 15 -48.01 2.90 20.19
CA LYS A 15 -46.62 3.29 20.53
C LYS A 15 -45.53 2.32 20.03
N ASP A 16 -45.87 1.06 19.81
CA ASP A 16 -44.95 0.01 19.31
C ASP A 16 -44.98 -0.23 17.79
N GLY A 17 -45.78 0.53 17.03
CA GLY A 17 -46.05 0.24 15.61
C GLY A 17 -44.89 0.49 14.65
N ILE A 18 -43.90 1.32 15.03
CA ILE A 18 -42.73 1.59 14.18
C ILE A 18 -41.47 1.63 15.04
N GLN A 19 -40.67 0.58 14.94
CA GLN A 19 -39.32 0.52 15.48
C GLN A 19 -38.32 0.62 14.34
N ILE A 20 -37.53 1.69 14.31
CA ILE A 20 -36.36 1.76 13.45
C ILE A 20 -35.26 0.97 14.16
N ILE A 21 -35.01 -0.25 13.69
CA ILE A 21 -33.87 -1.04 14.13
C ILE A 21 -32.66 -0.50 13.37
N PRO A 22 -31.71 0.20 14.02
CA PRO A 22 -30.48 0.59 13.34
C PRO A 22 -29.71 -0.68 12.97
N LEU A 23 -29.67 -1.02 11.68
CA LEU A 23 -28.71 -1.98 11.17
C LEU A 23 -27.31 -1.41 11.42
N SER A 24 -26.40 -2.26 11.91
CA SER A 24 -25.06 -1.97 12.44
C SER A 24 -24.05 -1.36 11.46
N GLU A 25 -24.49 -0.47 10.57
CA GLU A 25 -23.70 0.20 9.53
C GLU A 25 -22.58 1.10 10.09
N VAL A 26 -22.65 1.46 11.38
CA VAL A 26 -21.67 2.34 12.04
C VAL A 26 -20.37 1.59 12.37
N ALA A 27 -20.41 0.27 12.64
CA ALA A 27 -19.20 -0.50 12.97
C ALA A 27 -18.34 -0.83 11.73
N ALA A 28 -18.98 -1.04 10.58
CA ALA A 28 -18.28 -1.46 9.36
C ALA A 28 -17.42 -0.34 8.74
N LYS A 29 -17.77 0.95 8.94
CA LYS A 29 -17.03 2.08 8.35
C LYS A 29 -15.58 2.16 8.82
N ASP A 30 -15.33 1.92 10.09
CA ASP A 30 -13.98 1.93 10.65
C ASP A 30 -13.18 0.72 10.18
N GLU A 31 -13.86 -0.42 9.98
CA GLU A 31 -13.24 -1.64 9.48
C GLU A 31 -12.77 -1.50 8.02
N PHE A 32 -13.50 -0.78 7.16
CA PHE A 32 -13.08 -0.55 5.78
C PHE A 32 -11.78 0.25 5.65
N LEU A 33 -11.56 1.26 6.49
CA LEU A 33 -10.32 2.04 6.48
C LEU A 33 -9.14 1.18 6.98
N ASN A 34 -9.37 0.36 8.01
CA ASN A 34 -8.37 -0.57 8.52
C ASN A 34 -8.00 -1.63 7.48
N ILE A 35 -8.99 -2.23 6.80
CA ILE A 35 -8.75 -3.20 5.71
C ILE A 35 -7.90 -2.57 4.61
N LYS A 36 -8.22 -1.35 4.16
CA LYS A 36 -7.43 -0.68 3.12
C LYS A 36 -5.98 -0.42 3.54
N ASN A 37 -5.76 -0.02 4.79
CA ASN A 37 -4.41 0.22 5.30
C ASN A 37 -3.61 -1.08 5.40
N VAL A 38 -4.20 -2.15 5.94
CA VAL A 38 -3.56 -3.47 6.00
C VAL A 38 -3.26 -4.00 4.61
N SER A 39 -4.22 -3.97 3.69
CA SER A 39 -4.00 -4.41 2.31
C SER A 39 -2.92 -3.61 1.59
N ARG A 40 -2.83 -2.30 1.84
CA ARG A 40 -1.73 -1.49 1.31
C ARG A 40 -0.40 -2.01 1.85
N ASP A 41 -0.27 -2.15 3.16
CA ASP A 41 0.98 -2.56 3.80
C ASP A 41 1.39 -3.99 3.38
N ASP A 42 0.43 -4.90 3.19
CA ASP A 42 0.65 -6.24 2.64
C ASP A 42 1.22 -6.19 1.20
N MET A 43 0.66 -5.33 0.34
CA MET A 43 1.18 -5.13 -1.02
C MET A 43 2.61 -4.56 -1.02
N LEU A 44 2.91 -3.65 -0.08
CA LEU A 44 4.26 -3.07 0.05
C LEU A 44 5.28 -4.11 0.50
N ALA A 45 4.91 -4.94 1.47
CA ALA A 45 5.75 -6.04 1.93
C ALA A 45 6.03 -7.05 0.81
N ALA A 46 5.03 -7.35 -0.03
CA ALA A 46 5.18 -8.27 -1.16
C ALA A 46 6.14 -7.73 -2.24
N HIS A 47 6.10 -6.43 -2.53
CA HIS A 47 6.96 -5.85 -3.56
C HIS A 47 8.43 -5.71 -3.11
N ARG A 48 8.69 -5.68 -1.79
CA ARG A 48 10.04 -5.49 -1.19
C ARG A 48 10.76 -4.21 -1.63
N VAL A 49 10.06 -3.30 -2.29
CA VAL A 49 10.57 -1.97 -2.66
C VAL A 49 10.28 -1.01 -1.51
N PRO A 50 11.24 -0.19 -1.07
CA PRO A 50 10.98 0.86 -0.10
C PRO A 50 9.82 1.78 -0.54
N PRO A 51 8.81 2.03 0.32
CA PRO A 51 7.63 2.82 -0.04
C PRO A 51 7.92 4.20 -0.62
N GLN A 52 8.99 4.85 -0.13
CA GLN A 52 9.43 6.15 -0.62
C GLN A 52 9.94 6.13 -2.07
N LEU A 53 10.46 5.00 -2.56
CA LEU A 53 10.86 4.84 -3.97
C LEU A 53 9.65 4.58 -4.88
N MET A 54 8.50 4.18 -4.32
CA MET A 54 7.24 3.99 -5.04
C MET A 54 6.36 5.25 -5.07
N GLY A 55 6.85 6.39 -4.55
CA GLY A 55 6.10 7.64 -4.53
C GLY A 55 4.94 7.67 -3.52
N ILE A 56 4.99 6.82 -2.50
CA ILE A 56 3.95 6.77 -1.47
C ILE A 56 4.09 7.94 -0.52
N ILE A 57 2.97 8.59 -0.20
CA ILE A 57 2.93 9.69 0.75
C ILE A 57 2.91 9.13 2.18
N PRO A 58 3.83 9.54 3.06
CA PRO A 58 3.85 9.06 4.45
C PRO A 58 2.62 9.54 5.21
N MET A 59 2.06 8.67 6.05
CA MET A 59 0.94 9.02 6.94
C MET A 59 1.38 9.48 8.33
N ASN A 60 2.68 9.37 8.65
CA ASN A 60 3.27 9.78 9.92
C ASN A 60 4.10 11.08 9.76
N THR A 61 4.16 11.88 10.83
CA THR A 61 4.88 13.17 10.84
C THR A 61 6.39 13.03 10.60
N GLY A 62 6.97 11.84 10.78
CA GLY A 62 8.39 11.56 10.60
C GLY A 62 8.83 11.19 9.18
N GLY A 63 7.91 10.96 8.24
CA GLY A 63 8.24 10.56 6.88
C GLY A 63 8.96 9.20 6.78
N PHE A 64 9.59 8.94 5.63
CA PHE A 64 10.34 7.70 5.36
C PHE A 64 11.87 7.84 5.57
N GLY A 65 12.36 9.06 5.80
CA GLY A 65 13.79 9.33 5.99
C GLY A 65 14.52 9.64 4.68
N ASP A 66 15.81 9.28 4.64
CA ASP A 66 16.70 9.52 3.51
C ASP A 66 16.40 8.56 2.35
N VAL A 67 16.03 9.14 1.20
CA VAL A 67 15.66 8.40 -0.01
C VAL A 67 16.88 7.76 -0.67
N GLU A 68 18.01 8.45 -0.68
CA GLU A 68 19.23 7.97 -1.32
C GLU A 68 19.78 6.75 -0.58
N LYS A 69 19.80 6.81 0.75
CA LYS A 69 20.21 5.67 1.58
C LYS A 69 19.34 4.44 1.33
N ALA A 70 18.02 4.62 1.20
CA ALA A 70 17.15 3.49 0.91
C ALA A 70 17.31 2.96 -0.52
N ALA A 71 17.54 3.83 -1.50
CA ALA A 71 17.87 3.42 -2.87
C ALA A 71 19.14 2.56 -2.89
N ARG A 72 20.20 3.00 -2.21
CA ARG A 72 21.46 2.26 -2.10
C ARG A 72 21.29 0.88 -1.45
N VAL A 73 20.53 0.79 -0.35
CA VAL A 73 20.23 -0.50 0.30
C VAL A 73 19.36 -1.40 -0.58
N PHE A 74 18.36 -0.83 -1.25
CA PHE A 74 17.47 -1.57 -2.16
C PHE A 74 18.22 -2.11 -3.37
N VAL A 75 19.07 -1.30 -3.99
CA VAL A 75 19.91 -1.73 -5.12
C VAL A 75 20.79 -2.89 -4.69
N ARG A 76 21.50 -2.75 -3.57
CA ARG A 76 22.41 -3.78 -3.06
C ARG A 76 21.71 -5.10 -2.73
N ASN A 77 20.54 -5.04 -2.08
CA ASN A 77 19.91 -6.23 -1.51
C ASN A 77 18.87 -6.89 -2.44
N GLU A 78 18.24 -6.12 -3.33
CA GLU A 78 17.17 -6.64 -4.20
C GLU A 78 17.60 -6.60 -5.67
N LEU A 79 18.11 -5.47 -6.18
CA LEU A 79 18.42 -5.35 -7.62
C LEU A 79 19.70 -6.11 -8.03
N THR A 80 20.81 -5.98 -7.30
CA THR A 80 22.07 -6.64 -7.66
C THR A 80 21.94 -8.18 -7.72
N PRO A 81 21.27 -8.86 -6.76
CA PRO A 81 21.00 -10.29 -6.88
C PRO A 81 20.14 -10.63 -8.10
N LEU A 82 19.09 -9.85 -8.39
CA LEU A 82 18.26 -10.05 -9.57
C LEU A 82 19.05 -9.87 -10.87
N GLN A 83 19.90 -8.85 -10.95
CA GLN A 83 20.83 -8.64 -12.08
C GLN A 83 21.78 -9.84 -12.23
N GLY A 84 22.28 -10.41 -11.14
CA GLY A 84 23.08 -11.63 -11.16
C GLY A 84 22.32 -12.81 -11.78
N ARG A 85 21.08 -13.04 -11.33
CA ARG A 85 20.20 -14.10 -11.90
C ARG A 85 19.93 -13.91 -13.39
N ILE A 86 19.76 -12.66 -13.84
CA ILE A 86 19.55 -12.34 -15.25
C ILE A 86 20.84 -12.58 -16.05
N THR A 87 22.00 -12.26 -15.47
CA THR A 87 23.31 -12.46 -16.11
C THR A 87 23.64 -13.95 -16.31
N GLU A 88 23.07 -14.87 -15.53
CA GLU A 88 23.18 -16.33 -15.75
C GLU A 88 22.79 -16.74 -17.19
N VAL A 89 21.93 -15.97 -17.87
CA VAL A 89 21.56 -16.20 -19.28
C VAL A 89 22.77 -16.15 -20.22
N ASN A 90 23.77 -15.31 -19.93
CA ASN A 90 25.00 -15.25 -20.73
C ASN A 90 25.75 -16.58 -20.66
N GLU A 91 25.80 -17.22 -19.49
CA GLU A 91 26.46 -18.52 -19.31
C GLU A 91 25.75 -19.61 -20.12
N TRP A 92 24.42 -19.56 -20.19
CA TRP A 92 23.64 -20.52 -20.97
C TRP A 92 23.85 -20.37 -22.48
N LEU A 93 24.05 -19.14 -22.94
CA LEU A 93 24.26 -18.83 -24.37
C LEU A 93 25.73 -18.95 -24.79
N GLY A 94 26.67 -18.95 -23.83
CA GLY A 94 28.11 -18.94 -24.10
C GLY A 94 28.63 -17.63 -24.69
N ASP A 95 27.84 -16.54 -24.61
CA ASP A 95 28.17 -15.22 -25.11
C ASP A 95 27.63 -14.12 -24.18
N GLU A 96 28.33 -12.99 -24.09
CA GLU A 96 27.96 -11.89 -23.20
C GLU A 96 26.91 -10.99 -23.87
N VAL A 97 25.63 -11.35 -23.70
CA VAL A 97 24.50 -10.62 -24.30
C VAL A 97 23.85 -9.62 -23.34
N ILE A 98 23.95 -9.84 -22.03
CA ILE A 98 23.38 -8.97 -20.99
C ILE A 98 24.52 -8.41 -20.12
N ARG A 99 24.58 -7.08 -20.00
CA ARG A 99 25.48 -6.38 -19.08
C ARG A 99 24.75 -5.24 -18.40
N PHE A 100 25.03 -5.03 -17.11
CA PHE A 100 24.52 -3.89 -16.34
C PHE A 100 25.63 -2.88 -16.09
N ASN A 101 25.29 -1.60 -16.15
CA ASN A 101 26.20 -0.54 -15.72
C ASN A 101 26.26 -0.50 -14.19
N PRO A 102 27.40 -0.08 -13.59
CA PRO A 102 27.47 0.20 -12.17
C PRO A 102 26.38 1.19 -11.76
N TYR A 103 25.75 0.93 -10.61
CA TYR A 103 24.88 1.91 -9.98
C TYR A 103 25.75 2.99 -9.34
N LEU A 104 25.67 4.21 -9.86
CA LEU A 104 26.38 5.38 -9.35
C LEU A 104 25.38 6.32 -8.70
N THR A 105 25.63 6.68 -7.45
CA THR A 105 24.99 7.83 -6.80
C THR A 105 25.94 9.03 -6.87
N ASP A 106 25.42 10.26 -6.84
CA ASP A 106 26.24 11.49 -6.98
C ASP A 106 27.36 11.63 -5.89
N GLU A 107 27.36 10.77 -4.87
CA GLU A 107 28.37 10.67 -3.82
C GLU A 107 29.47 9.60 -4.07
N ASP A 108 29.44 8.86 -5.19
CA ASP A 108 30.41 7.79 -5.53
C ASP A 108 31.48 8.21 -6.57
#